data_AF-A0A6L8CSS5-F1
#
_entry.id   AF-A0A6L8CSS5-F1
#
_cell.length_a   1.000
_cell.length_b   1.000
_cell.length_c   1.000
_cell.angle_alpha   90.00
_cell.angle_beta   90.00
_cell.angle_gamma   90.00
#
_symmetry.space_group_name_H-M   'P 1'
#
loop_
_entity.id
_entity.type
_entity.pdbx_description
1 polymer ?
#
loop_
_entity_poly.entity_id
_entity_poly.type
_entity_poly.pdbx_seq_one_letter_code
_entity_poly.pdbx_strand_id
1 'polypeptide(L)' 'MPGRGCQHGSDHGHRLRPSRDSLIVSPHGTRVVVATMPVDFRKGHDGLAAVMQEELGLDPYSGVACVFRSRSGDRIKVLL' A
#
# COMPACT_ATOMS: atom_id res chain seq x y z
N MET A 1 32.25 22.35 22.06
CA MET A 1 32.12 21.19 21.15
C MET A 1 31.15 20.19 21.77
N PRO A 2 29.99 19.92 21.14
CA PRO A 2 29.36 18.61 21.19
C PRO A 2 29.17 18.05 19.77
N GLY A 3 29.66 16.83 19.56
CA GLY A 3 29.61 16.11 18.29
C GLY A 3 28.18 15.73 17.91
N ARG A 4 27.76 16.16 16.72
CA ARG A 4 26.58 15.64 16.03
C ARG A 4 27.00 14.40 15.27
N GLY A 5 26.94 13.27 15.95
CA GLY A 5 27.14 11.96 15.36
C GLY A 5 25.91 11.53 14.55
N CYS A 6 26.20 11.04 13.34
CA CYS A 6 25.49 9.95 12.68
C CYS A 6 24.05 10.24 12.23
N GLN A 7 23.93 11.00 11.14
CA GLN A 7 22.75 10.90 10.27
C GLN A 7 22.77 9.52 9.63
N HIS A 8 21.82 8.67 10.03
CA HIS A 8 21.55 7.37 9.45
C HIS A 8 21.34 7.53 7.94
N GLY A 9 22.30 7.07 7.16
CA GLY A 9 22.04 6.68 5.78
C GLY A 9 21.18 5.42 5.79
N SER A 10 20.17 5.37 4.93
CA SER A 10 19.62 4.12 4.37
C SER A 10 18.72 4.46 3.18
N ASP A 11 19.34 4.37 2.01
CA ASP A 11 18.82 3.63 0.85
C ASP A 11 17.29 3.66 0.64
N HIS A 12 16.82 4.61 -0.17
CA HIS A 12 15.47 4.57 -0.77
C HIS A 12 15.56 4.03 -2.21
N GLY A 13 16.30 2.94 -2.39
CA GLY A 13 16.53 2.28 -3.67
C GLY A 13 15.60 1.10 -3.93
N HIS A 14 14.36 1.08 -3.43
CA HIS A 14 13.39 0.09 -3.90
C HIS A 14 12.80 0.54 -5.24
N ARG A 15 13.54 0.17 -6.29
CA ARG A 15 13.13 0.07 -7.69
C ARG A 15 11.62 -0.20 -7.79
N LEU A 16 10.83 0.84 -8.03
CA LEU A 16 9.40 0.76 -8.37
C LEU A 16 9.28 -0.10 -9.63
N ARG A 17 9.16 -1.42 -9.45
CA ARG A 17 8.59 -2.27 -10.48
C ARG A 17 7.19 -1.71 -10.69
N PRO A 18 6.74 -1.47 -11.93
CA PRO A 18 5.38 -1.02 -12.15
C PRO A 18 4.45 -2.15 -11.69
N SER A 19 3.97 -2.04 -10.46
CA SER A 19 2.87 -2.82 -9.91
C SER A 19 1.71 -2.61 -10.89
N ARG A 20 1.16 -3.69 -11.45
CA ARG A 20 0.06 -3.60 -12.42
C ARG A 20 -1.26 -3.35 -11.68
N ASP A 21 -1.28 -2.39 -10.77
CA ASP A 21 -2.45 -2.12 -9.96
C ASP A 21 -3.52 -1.47 -10.82
N SER A 22 -4.75 -1.98 -10.70
CA SER A 22 -5.85 -1.55 -11.55
C SER A 22 -6.68 -0.52 -10.80
N LEU A 23 -6.85 0.65 -11.40
CA LEU A 23 -7.72 1.72 -10.91
C LEU A 23 -9.07 1.66 -11.61
N ILE A 24 -10.14 1.58 -10.83
CA ILE A 24 -11.52 1.71 -11.27
C ILE A 24 -12.06 3.02 -10.69
N VAL A 25 -12.63 3.87 -11.54
CA VAL A 25 -13.28 5.11 -11.10
C VAL A 25 -14.79 4.91 -11.18
N SER A 26 -15.46 4.98 -10.03
CA SER A 26 -16.91 4.92 -9.94
C SER A 26 -17.53 6.24 -10.45
N PRO A 27 -18.73 6.22 -11.06
CA PRO A 27 -19.46 7.44 -11.44
C PRO A 27 -19.65 8.43 -10.28
N HIS A 28 -19.61 7.94 -9.04
CA HIS A 28 -19.73 8.72 -7.82
C HIS A 28 -18.40 9.32 -7.33
N GLY A 29 -17.33 9.27 -8.12
CA GLY A 29 -16.01 9.82 -7.79
C GLY A 29 -15.16 8.93 -6.87
N THR A 30 -15.66 7.77 -6.45
CA THR A 30 -14.88 6.80 -5.66
C THR A 30 -13.78 6.19 -6.52
N ARG A 31 -12.54 6.29 -6.04
CA ARG A 31 -11.38 5.62 -6.63
C ARG A 31 -11.22 4.26 -5.97
N VAL A 32 -11.23 3.20 -6.76
CA VAL A 32 -11.03 1.82 -6.29
C VAL A 32 -9.73 1.30 -6.89
N VAL A 33 -8.79 0.90 -6.05
CA VAL A 33 -7.50 0.35 -6.47
C VAL A 33 -7.43 -1.12 -6.08
N VAL A 34 -7.12 -1.97 -7.04
CA VAL A 34 -6.90 -3.40 -6.79
C VAL A 34 -5.40 -3.66 -6.73
N ALA A 35 -4.92 -4.00 -5.53
CA ALA A 35 -3.55 -4.42 -5.31
C ALA A 35 -3.34 -5.77 -5.99
N THR A 36 -2.50 -5.80 -7.03
CA THR A 36 -2.25 -7.03 -7.79
C THR A 36 -1.26 -7.97 -7.11
N MET A 37 -0.46 -7.43 -6.19
CA MET A 37 0.45 -8.21 -5.36
C MET A 37 -0.34 -8.92 -4.24
N PRO A 38 -0.14 -10.23 -4.04
CA PRO A 38 -0.81 -10.97 -2.98
C PRO A 38 -0.30 -10.50 -1.61
N VAL A 39 -1.21 -10.04 -0.75
CA VAL A 39 -0.89 -9.54 0.59
C VAL A 39 -1.13 -10.64 1.62
N ASP A 40 -0.26 -10.70 2.62
CA ASP A 40 -0.49 -11.56 3.78
C ASP A 40 -1.59 -10.95 4.67
N PHE A 41 -2.73 -11.62 4.71
CA PHE A 41 -3.90 -11.18 5.48
C PHE A 41 -3.74 -11.38 6.99
N ARG A 42 -2.62 -11.98 7.43
CA ARG A 42 -2.19 -11.94 8.83
C ARG A 42 -1.80 -10.52 9.25
N LYS A 43 -1.48 -9.63 8.31
CA LYS A 43 -1.36 -8.20 8.56
C LYS A 43 -2.75 -7.65 8.95
N GLY A 44 -2.83 -6.99 10.10
CA GLY A 44 -4.02 -6.28 10.57
C GLY A 44 -4.36 -5.07 9.68
N HIS A 45 -5.30 -4.21 10.13
CA HIS A 45 -5.64 -3.00 9.37
C HIS A 45 -4.43 -2.08 9.17
N ASP A 46 -3.63 -1.86 10.22
CA ASP A 46 -2.44 -1.00 10.14
C ASP A 46 -1.40 -1.54 9.15
N GLY A 47 -1.23 -2.87 9.10
CA GLY A 47 -0.30 -3.49 8.16
C GLY A 47 -0.78 -3.44 6.71
N LEU A 48 -2.10 -3.36 6.47
CA LEU A 48 -2.64 -3.11 5.14
C LEU A 48 -2.54 -1.63 4.75
N ALA A 49 -2.75 -0.71 5.70
CA ALA A 49 -2.53 0.73 5.50
C ALA A 49 -1.07 1.06 5.21
N ALA A 50 -0.12 0.35 5.83
CA ALA A 50 1.30 0.44 5.50
C ALA A 50 1.56 -0.03 4.06
N VAL A 51 0.93 -1.12 3.61
CA VAL A 51 1.03 -1.59 2.21
C VAL A 51 0.46 -0.56 1.23
N MET A 52 -0.65 0.12 1.55
CA MET A 52 -1.17 1.22 0.71
C MET A 52 -0.13 2.32 0.51
N GLN A 53 0.56 2.71 1.59
CA GLN A 53 1.55 3.78 1.54
C GLN A 53 2.86 3.34 0.88
N GLU A 54 3.37 2.18 1.25
CA GLU A 54 4.69 1.68 0.81
C GLU A 54 4.68 1.07 -0.59
N GLU A 55 3.67 0.26 -0.92
CA GLU A 55 3.63 -0.48 -2.18
C GLU A 55 2.81 0.26 -3.26
N LEU A 56 1.69 0.87 -2.87
CA LEU A 56 0.78 1.54 -3.81
C LEU A 56 1.00 3.07 -3.87
N GLY A 57 1.71 3.65 -2.90
CA GLY A 57 1.90 5.11 -2.80
C GLY A 57 0.59 5.87 -2.58
N LEU A 58 -0.41 5.23 -1.97
CA LEU A 58 -1.74 5.78 -1.72
C LEU A 58 -1.91 6.12 -0.24
N ASP A 59 -2.63 7.20 0.01
CA ASP A 59 -3.05 7.57 1.36
C ASP A 59 -4.31 6.76 1.75
N PRO A 60 -4.25 5.89 2.77
CA PRO A 60 -5.39 5.11 3.24
C PRO A 60 -6.55 5.96 3.77
N TYR A 61 -6.34 7.25 4.09
CA TYR A 61 -7.41 8.13 4.59
C TYR A 61 -7.99 9.05 3.50
N SER A 62 -7.53 8.93 2.26
CA SER A 62 -7.97 9.77 1.14
C SER A 62 -9.33 9.39 0.55
N GLY A 63 -10.01 8.39 1.11
CA GLY A 63 -11.28 7.86 0.60
C GLY A 63 -11.11 6.99 -0.64
N VAL A 64 -9.91 6.43 -0.84
CA VAL A 64 -9.61 5.47 -1.89
C VAL A 64 -9.87 4.05 -1.38
N ALA A 65 -10.76 3.33 -2.06
CA ALA A 65 -11.02 1.95 -1.71
C ALA A 65 -9.89 1.05 -2.24
N CYS A 66 -9.07 0.49 -1.37
CA CYS A 66 -8.04 -0.47 -1.77
C CYS A 66 -8.47 -1.91 -1.50
N VAL A 67 -8.49 -2.69 -2.56
CA VAL A 67 -8.84 -4.12 -2.55
C VAL A 67 -7.57 -4.94 -2.51
N PHE A 68 -7.39 -5.69 -1.43
CA PHE A 68 -6.33 -6.66 -1.26
C PHE A 68 -6.84 -8.05 -1.52
N ARG A 69 -6.00 -8.89 -2.12
CA ARG A 69 -6.24 -10.33 -2.26
C ARG A 69 -5.27 -11.12 -1.39
N SER A 70 -5.74 -12.23 -0.81
CA SER A 70 -4.88 -13.13 -0.06
C SER A 70 -3.92 -13.86 -0.99
N ARG A 71 -2.79 -14.30 -0.44
CA ARG A 71 -1.85 -15.17 -1.15
C ARG A 71 -2.47 -16.48 -1.61
N SER A 72 -3.40 -17.07 -0.85
CA SER A 72 -4.12 -18.28 -1.25
C SER A 72 -5.22 -18.00 -2.30
N GLY A 73 -5.58 -16.74 -2.55
CA GLY A 73 -6.65 -16.35 -3.48
C GLY A 73 -8.07 -16.60 -2.97
N ASP A 74 -8.23 -17.03 -1.72
CA ASP A 74 -9.49 -17.40 -1.09
C ASP A 74 -10.18 -16.23 -0.36
N ARG A 75 -9.45 -15.14 -0.09
CA ARG A 75 -9.94 -14.02 0.73
C ARG A 75 -9.62 -12.69 0.09
N ILE A 76 -10.52 -11.74 0.32
CA ILE A 76 -10.38 -10.33 -0.09
C ILE A 76 -10.59 -9.45 1.16
N LYS A 77 -9.78 -8.42 1.32
CA LYS A 77 -9.96 -7.36 2.32
C LYS A 77 -10.00 -6.03 1.61
N VAL A 78 -10.94 -5.17 2.01
CA VAL A 78 -11.08 -3.82 1.45
C VAL A 78 -10.81 -2.81 2.56
N LEU A 79 -9.92 -1.86 2.30
CA LEU A 79 -9.73 -0.66 3.11
C LEU A 79 -10.30 0.55 2.37
N LEU A 80 -10.85 1.51 3.10
CA LEU A 80 -11.41 2.78 2.61
C LEU A 80 -10.65 3.96 3.20
#